data_AF-A0A7V9GSY8-F1
#
_entry.id   AF-A0A7V9GSY8-F1
#
_cell.length_a   1.000
_cell.length_b   1.000
_cell.length_c   1.000
_cell.angle_alpha   90.00
_cell.angle_beta   90.00
_cell.angle_gamma   90.00
#
_symmetry.space_group_name_H-M   'P 1'
#
loop_
_entity.id
_entity.type
_entity.pdbx_description
1 polymer ?
#
loop_
_entity_poly.entity_id
_entity_poly.type
_entity_poly.pdbx_seq_one_letter_code
_entity_poly.pdbx_strand_id
1 'polypeptide(L)' 'MWKRLRRRSMAPSRPVLYADQVGLALFTLIAVGIGTYFVLNWLLG' A
#
# COMPACT_ATOMS: atom_id res chain seq x y z
N MET A 1 11.20 -26.40 -8.49
CA MET A 1 11.38 -25.30 -7.49
C MET A 1 10.18 -24.35 -7.36
N TRP A 2 9.48 -24.03 -8.46
CA TRP A 2 8.34 -23.08 -8.46
C TRP A 2 7.23 -23.38 -7.45
N LYS A 3 6.81 -24.64 -7.30
CA LYS A 3 5.78 -25.06 -6.33
C LYS A 3 6.19 -24.77 -4.87
N ARG A 4 7.48 -24.82 -4.54
CA ARG A 4 8.01 -24.58 -3.19
C ARG A 4 8.07 -23.08 -2.87
N LEU A 5 8.47 -22.27 -3.85
CA LEU A 5 8.48 -20.81 -3.75
C LEU A 5 7.06 -20.25 -3.62
N ARG A 6 6.12 -20.66 -4.47
CA ARG A 6 4.71 -20.23 -4.38
C ARG A 6 4.10 -20.46 -2.99
N ARG A 7 4.34 -21.64 -2.40
CA ARG A 7 3.86 -21.95 -1.04
C ARG A 7 4.49 -21.08 0.05
N ARG A 8 5.76 -20.68 -0.10
CA ARG A 8 6.42 -19.75 0.83
C ARG A 8 5.96 -18.31 0.66
N SER A 9 5.70 -17.88 -0.58
CA SER A 9 5.22 -16.52 -0.88
C SER A 9 3.79 -16.31 -0.38
N MET A 10 2.95 -17.35 -0.46
CA MET A 10 1.55 -17.35 -0.02
C MET A 10 1.37 -17.92 1.40
N ALA A 11 2.44 -18.03 2.19
CA ALA A 11 2.33 -18.55 3.54
C ALA A 11 1.48 -17.58 4.40
N PRO A 12 0.46 -18.06 5.12
CA PRO A 12 -0.49 -17.22 5.88
C PRO A 12 0.17 -16.44 7.02
N SER A 13 1.42 -16.76 7.37
CA SER A 13 2.22 -16.06 8.37
C SER A 13 3.01 -14.86 7.83
N ARG A 14 2.93 -14.55 6.53
CA ARG A 14 3.61 -13.38 5.99
C ARG A 14 2.85 -12.09 6.30
N PRO A 15 3.53 -11.05 6.81
CA PRO A 15 2.89 -9.79 7.08
C PRO A 15 2.46 -9.12 5.77
N VAL A 16 1.31 -8.44 5.80
CA VAL A 16 0.80 -7.65 4.66
C VAL A 16 1.75 -6.50 4.33
N LEU A 17 2.35 -5.89 5.36
CA LEU A 17 3.35 -4.85 5.24
C LEU A 17 4.56 -5.21 6.11
N TYR A 18 5.75 -5.17 5.51
CA TYR A 18 6.99 -5.22 6.27
C TYR A 18 7.28 -3.86 6.89
N ALA A 19 8.06 -3.83 7.97
CA ALA A 19 8.33 -2.61 8.74
C ALA A 19 8.97 -1.50 7.89
N ASP A 20 9.83 -1.85 6.95
CA ASP A 20 10.45 -0.95 5.97
C ASP A 20 9.43 -0.31 5.01
N GLN A 21 8.31 -0.99 4.76
CA GLN A 21 7.27 -0.53 3.84
C GLN A 21 6.24 0.39 4.52
N VAL A 22 6.20 0.44 5.85
CA VAL A 22 5.20 1.23 6.60
C VAL A 22 5.32 2.72 6.29
N GLY A 23 6.55 3.25 6.25
CA GLY A 23 6.77 4.66 5.95
C GLY A 23 6.26 5.05 4.56
N LEU A 24 6.55 4.21 3.56
CA LEU A 24 6.08 4.41 2.20
C LEU A 24 4.55 4.31 2.12
N ALA A 25 3.96 3.30 2.76
CA ALA A 25 2.51 3.11 2.77
C ALA A 25 1.78 4.32 3.38
N LEU A 26 2.27 4.84 4.50
CA LEU A 26 1.71 6.04 5.13
C LEU A 26 1.86 7.27 4.25
N PHE A 27 3.04 7.47 3.65
CA PHE A 27 3.28 8.59 2.74
C PHE A 27 2.34 8.54 1.53
N THR A 28 2.18 7.37 0.91
CA THR A 28 1.26 7.19 -0.22
C THR A 28 -0.18 7.49 0.19
N LEU A 29 -0.62 7.02 1.36
CA LEU A 29 -1.99 7.23 1.83
C LEU A 29 -2.28 8.73 2.07
N ILE A 30 -1.32 9.45 2.64
CA ILE A 30 -1.39 10.90 2.85
C ILE A 30 -1.41 11.64 1.50
N ALA A 31 -0.47 11.31 0.60
CA ALA A 31 -0.35 11.96 -0.69
C ALA A 31 -1.61 11.79 -1.55
N VAL A 32 -2.17 10.57 -1.57
CA VAL A 32 -3.42 10.29 -2.29
C VAL A 32 -4.58 11.01 -1.63
N GLY A 33 -4.74 10.93 -0.30
CA GLY A 33 -5.85 11.58 0.41
C GLY A 33 -5.87 13.10 0.21
N ILE A 34 -4.71 13.75 0.38
CA ILE A 34 -4.56 15.20 0.17
C ILE A 34 -4.80 15.54 -1.30
N GLY A 35 -4.17 14.83 -2.23
CA GLY A 35 -4.33 15.07 -3.67
C GLY A 35 -5.79 14.95 -4.11
N THR A 36 -6.48 13.89 -3.68
CA THR A 36 -7.91 13.69 -3.97
C THR A 36 -8.76 14.82 -3.39
N TYR A 37 -8.50 15.25 -2.15
CA TYR A 37 -9.23 16.38 -1.55
C TYR A 37 -9.09 17.66 -2.39
N PHE A 38 -7.88 18.03 -2.79
CA PHE A 38 -7.65 19.22 -3.60
C PHE A 38 -8.32 19.14 -4.96
N VAL A 39 -8.23 17.98 -5.62
CA VAL A 39 -8.90 17.76 -6.92
C VAL A 39 -10.41 17.89 -6.78
N LEU A 40 -11.02 17.28 -5.77
CA LEU A 40 -12.45 17.39 -5.53
C LEU A 40 -12.85 18.83 -5.19
N ASN A 41 -12.09 19.52 -4.35
CA ASN A 41 -12.34 20.91 -4.01
C ASN A 41 -12.26 21.81 -5.25
N TRP A 42 -11.31 21.57 -6.16
CA TRP A 42 -11.20 22.30 -7.41
C TRP A 42 -12.37 22.04 -8.37
N LEU A 43 -12.90 20.82 -8.39
CA LEU A 43 -13.99 20.45 -9.29
C LEU A 43 -15.37 20.85 -8.77
N LEU A 44 -15.54 20.95 -7.46
CA LEU A 44 -16.83 21.16 -6.79
C LEU A 44 -17.01 22.56 -6.18
N GLY A 45 -15.93 23.34 -6.05
CA GLY A 45 -15.94 24.72 -5.57
C GLY A 45 -15.87 25.70 -6.73
#